data_AF-A0A0C3MYW5-F1
#
_entry.id   AF-A0A0C3MYW5-F1
#
_cell.length_a   1.000
_cell.length_b   1.000
_cell.length_c   1.000
_cell.angle_alpha   90.00
_cell.angle_beta   90.00
_cell.angle_gamma   90.00
#
_symmetry.space_group_name_H-M   'P 1'
#
loop_
_entity.id
_entity.type
_entity.pdbx_description
1 polymer ?
#
loop_
_entity_poly.entity_id
_entity_poly.type
_entity_poly.pdbx_seq_one_letter_code
_entity_poly.pdbx_strand_id
1 'polypeptide(L)'
;MNNENSISDLSSALLEGDHGEATLLTALTGNINILESVPVAELLVDQRRAFDIVDWHLQQSLSGLNLPQLRMIIPGEAGVGKSKTIQMVSQNFQTRGVQNMLVKAAYTGIAASTIDRQTLHYIAMIPMHGGKQSAKTRQKLETFWRSKQYLIIDEISMISHTFFASLSEIITPLYWQSNMEKDTELEMLGRKLYKQFDVVVQLKTQVRVTDPDWMELLQHVQHG
;
A
#
# COMPACT_ATOMS: atom_id res chain seq x y z
N MET A 1 37.31 26.13 29.76
CA MET A 1 36.61 25.00 30.38
C MET A 1 35.21 25.48 30.73
N ASN A 2 34.19 24.77 30.22
CA ASN A 2 32.76 24.76 30.61
C ASN A 2 32.03 26.13 30.52
N ASN A 3 31.14 26.42 29.58
CA ASN A 3 29.89 25.76 29.18
C ASN A 3 28.96 25.46 30.38
N GLU A 4 28.03 26.38 30.67
CA GLU A 4 26.67 26.12 31.17
C GLU A 4 25.84 27.42 31.28
N ASN A 5 24.71 27.44 30.54
CA ASN A 5 23.40 28.05 30.82
C ASN A 5 23.26 29.53 31.20
N SER A 6 22.55 30.28 30.35
CA SER A 6 21.22 30.80 30.73
C SER A 6 20.37 31.18 29.52
N ILE A 7 19.35 30.35 29.26
CA ILE A 7 18.23 30.58 28.36
C ILE A 7 17.18 31.41 29.15
N SER A 8 17.52 32.63 29.53
CA SER A 8 16.61 33.52 30.29
C SER A 8 16.31 34.85 29.61
N ASP A 9 16.98 35.19 28.50
CA ASP A 9 16.88 36.52 27.89
C ASP A 9 16.04 36.60 26.60
N LEU A 10 15.29 35.54 26.25
CA LEU A 10 14.39 35.55 25.09
C LEU A 10 12.90 35.73 25.44
N SER A 11 12.57 35.98 26.71
CA SER A 11 11.18 36.08 27.20
C SER A 11 10.58 37.49 27.11
N SER A 12 11.37 38.54 26.81
CA SER A 12 10.95 39.93 27.03
C SER A 12 10.75 40.80 25.78
N ALA A 13 10.76 40.24 24.56
CA ALA A 13 10.76 41.05 23.33
C ALA A 13 9.65 40.76 22.30
N LEU A 14 8.53 40.11 22.66
CA LEU A 14 7.44 39.77 21.71
C LEU A 14 6.07 40.36 22.08
N LEU A 15 6.05 41.63 22.50
CA LEU A 15 4.84 42.45 22.51
C LEU A 15 5.08 43.71 21.70
N GLU A 16 5.00 43.61 20.37
CA GLU A 16 4.53 44.66 19.46
C GLU A 16 4.47 44.06 18.05
N GLY A 17 3.33 44.23 17.38
CA GLY A 17 2.98 43.46 16.19
C GLY A 17 3.72 43.86 14.92
N ASP A 18 3.85 42.91 13.99
CA ASP A 18 3.53 43.15 12.59
C ASP A 18 3.32 41.82 11.86
N HIS A 19 2.42 41.83 10.89
CA HIS A 19 2.02 40.69 10.06
C HIS A 19 3.16 40.28 9.10
N GLY A 20 4.11 39.45 9.57
CA GLY A 20 5.24 39.04 8.70
C GLY A 20 5.92 37.70 9.00
N GLU A 21 5.69 37.05 10.15
CA GLU A 21 6.49 35.86 10.56
C GLU A 21 5.82 34.50 10.37
N ALA A 22 4.56 34.45 9.91
CA ALA A 22 3.86 33.17 9.70
C ALA A 22 4.40 32.34 8.52
N THR A 23 5.33 32.88 7.72
CA THR A 23 5.88 32.18 6.54
C THR A 23 7.21 31.48 6.82
N LEU A 24 7.96 31.87 7.86
CA LEU A 24 9.30 31.29 8.10
C LEU A 24 9.30 30.06 9.02
N LEU A 25 8.36 29.96 9.97
CA LEU A 25 8.29 28.83 10.90
C LEU A 25 7.71 27.54 10.27
N THR A 26 6.98 27.62 9.16
CA THR A 26 6.53 26.44 8.40
C THR A 26 7.66 25.74 7.66
N ALA A 27 8.78 26.42 7.41
CA ALA A 27 9.92 25.86 6.67
C ALA A 27 10.84 24.96 7.51
N LEU A 28 10.73 24.97 8.84
CA LEU A 28 11.67 24.25 9.73
C LEU A 28 11.09 23.00 10.40
N THR A 29 9.82 22.67 10.19
CA THR A 29 9.21 21.43 10.71
C THR A 29 8.48 20.69 9.59
N GLY A 30 9.24 20.09 8.69
CA GLY A 30 8.65 19.37 7.57
C GLY A 30 9.67 18.73 6.65
N ASN A 31 10.54 17.85 7.18
CA ASN A 31 11.08 16.76 6.36
C ASN A 31 9.93 15.82 5.98
N ILE A 32 9.01 16.31 5.16
CA ILE A 32 8.16 15.48 4.33
C ILE A 32 9.07 15.10 3.19
N ASN A 33 9.47 13.83 3.13
CA ASN A 33 10.01 13.24 1.92
C ASN A 33 8.99 13.50 0.79
N ILE A 34 9.16 14.62 0.08
CA ILE A 34 8.61 14.80 -1.25
C ILE A 34 9.38 13.76 -2.06
N LEU A 35 8.84 12.55 -2.14
CA LEU A 35 9.30 11.55 -3.09
C LEU A 35 9.25 12.24 -4.44
N GLU A 36 10.42 12.54 -5.00
CA GLU A 36 10.54 13.09 -6.35
C GLU A 36 9.59 12.34 -7.28
N SER A 37 8.79 13.09 -8.05
CA SER A 37 7.87 12.51 -9.00
C SER A 37 8.68 11.82 -10.09
N VAL A 38 8.85 10.50 -9.97
CA VAL A 38 9.42 9.67 -11.01
C VAL A 38 8.50 9.79 -12.23
N PRO A 39 8.99 10.26 -13.39
CA PRO A 39 8.18 10.29 -14.60
C PRO A 39 7.76 8.86 -14.99
N VAL A 40 6.50 8.67 -15.40
CA VAL A 40 5.99 7.39 -15.94
C VAL A 40 6.86 6.86 -17.09
N ALA A 41 7.55 7.75 -17.80
CA ALA A 41 8.50 7.43 -18.86
C ALA A 41 9.72 6.62 -18.40
N GLU A 42 10.04 6.60 -17.11
CA GLU A 42 11.16 5.84 -16.55
C GLU A 42 10.79 4.43 -16.11
N LEU A 43 9.54 4.01 -16.31
CA LEU A 43 9.13 2.63 -16.05
C LEU A 43 9.64 1.72 -17.16
N LEU A 44 10.22 0.60 -16.75
CA LEU A 44 10.57 -0.49 -17.66
C LEU A 44 9.28 -1.06 -18.27
N VAL A 45 9.39 -1.71 -19.43
CA VAL A 45 8.22 -2.15 -20.22
C VAL A 45 7.23 -3.00 -19.40
N ASP A 46 7.76 -3.90 -18.56
CA ASP A 46 6.97 -4.75 -17.67
C ASP A 46 6.30 -3.97 -16.53
N GLN A 47 7.04 -3.05 -15.90
CA GLN A 47 6.50 -2.14 -14.86
C GLN A 47 5.43 -1.21 -15.44
N ARG A 48 5.67 -0.69 -16.65
CA ARG A 48 4.76 0.18 -17.38
C ARG A 48 3.47 -0.56 -17.75
N ARG A 49 3.56 -1.82 -18.19
CA ARG A 49 2.38 -2.64 -18.45
C ARG A 49 1.52 -2.82 -17.21
N ALA A 50 2.13 -3.08 -16.05
CA ALA A 50 1.40 -3.18 -14.79
C ALA A 50 0.70 -1.86 -14.43
N PHE A 51 1.41 -0.74 -14.58
CA PHE A 51 0.86 0.60 -14.38
C PHE A 51 -0.31 0.89 -15.31
N ASP A 52 -0.18 0.64 -16.62
CA ASP A 52 -1.19 0.95 -17.63
C ASP A 52 -2.51 0.19 -17.40
N ILE A 53 -2.46 -1.07 -16.95
CA ILE A 53 -3.66 -1.84 -16.61
C ILE A 53 -4.42 -1.18 -15.46
N VAL A 54 -3.70 -0.79 -14.40
CA VAL A 54 -4.31 -0.13 -13.24
C VAL A 54 -4.82 1.26 -13.61
N ASP A 55 -4.06 2.01 -14.41
CA ASP A 55 -4.46 3.33 -14.90
C ASP A 55 -5.72 3.27 -15.75
N TRP A 56 -5.78 2.34 -16.71
CA TRP A 56 -6.97 2.14 -17.53
C TRP A 56 -8.18 1.78 -16.67
N HIS A 57 -8.03 0.82 -15.76
CA HIS A 57 -9.12 0.39 -14.89
C HIS A 57 -9.61 1.55 -14.01
N LEU A 58 -8.69 2.34 -13.44
CA LEU A 58 -9.01 3.53 -12.65
C LEU A 58 -9.78 4.56 -13.48
N GLN A 59 -9.32 4.87 -14.69
CA GLN A 59 -10.00 5.79 -15.59
C GLN A 59 -11.45 5.38 -15.86
N GLN A 60 -11.66 4.09 -16.18
CA GLN A 60 -12.99 3.56 -16.45
C GLN A 60 -13.88 3.61 -15.17
N SER A 61 -13.35 3.24 -14.00
CA SER A 61 -14.09 3.35 -12.74
C SER A 61 -14.49 4.80 -12.43
N LEU A 62 -13.60 5.77 -12.64
CA LEU A 62 -13.88 7.19 -12.43
C LEU A 62 -14.90 7.75 -13.42
N SER A 63 -15.01 7.15 -14.61
CA SER A 63 -16.08 7.48 -15.58
C SER A 63 -17.45 6.91 -15.21
N GLY A 64 -17.56 6.17 -14.10
CA GLY A 64 -18.81 5.58 -13.61
C GLY A 64 -19.15 4.22 -14.21
N LEU A 65 -18.22 3.59 -14.95
CA LEU A 65 -18.42 2.25 -15.48
C LEU A 65 -18.33 1.20 -14.37
N ASN A 66 -19.28 0.27 -14.37
CA ASN A 66 -19.25 -0.90 -13.50
C ASN A 66 -18.37 -1.99 -14.11
N LEU A 67 -17.08 -1.99 -13.73
CA LEU A 67 -16.11 -2.96 -14.21
C LEU A 67 -16.06 -4.21 -13.31
N PRO A 68 -15.74 -5.39 -13.87
CA PRO A 68 -15.32 -6.54 -13.07
C PRO A 68 -14.14 -6.16 -12.17
N GLN A 69 -14.08 -6.74 -10.97
CA GLN A 69 -12.97 -6.50 -10.04
C GLN A 69 -11.62 -6.84 -10.68
N LEU A 70 -10.70 -5.87 -10.68
CA LEU A 70 -9.30 -6.11 -11.07
C LEU A 70 -8.61 -6.99 -10.02
N ARG A 71 -8.36 -8.25 -10.35
CA ARG A 71 -7.62 -9.21 -9.52
C ARG A 71 -6.28 -9.49 -10.17
N MET A 72 -5.35 -8.58 -9.90
CA MET A 72 -4.03 -8.58 -10.52
C MET A 72 -2.94 -9.06 -9.56
N ILE A 73 -2.03 -9.89 -10.06
CA ILE A 73 -0.80 -10.28 -9.37
C ILE A 73 0.43 -9.82 -10.17
N ILE A 74 1.40 -9.26 -9.47
CA ILE A 74 2.67 -8.76 -10.04
C ILE A 74 3.83 -9.62 -9.49
N PRO A 75 4.08 -10.81 -10.06
CA PRO A 75 5.24 -11.60 -9.67
C PRO A 75 6.52 -10.98 -10.22
N GLY A 76 7.62 -11.25 -9.54
CA GLY A 76 8.94 -10.83 -9.98
C GLY A 76 9.97 -10.99 -8.87
N GLU A 77 11.23 -11.14 -9.24
CA GLU A 77 12.31 -11.39 -8.29
C GLU A 77 12.64 -10.16 -7.44
N ALA A 78 13.54 -10.32 -6.46
CA ALA A 78 14.04 -9.20 -5.68
C ALA A 78 14.86 -8.27 -6.58
N GLY A 79 14.48 -6.99 -6.65
CA GLY A 79 15.24 -6.00 -7.42
C GLY A 79 14.72 -5.73 -8.84
N VAL A 80 13.56 -6.26 -9.23
CA VAL A 80 12.90 -5.97 -10.53
C VAL A 80 12.02 -4.71 -10.54
N GLY A 81 11.96 -3.99 -9.40
CA GLY A 81 11.23 -2.72 -9.30
C GLY A 81 9.73 -2.82 -8.97
N LYS A 82 9.29 -3.88 -8.26
CA LYS A 82 7.91 -3.97 -7.72
C LYS A 82 7.52 -2.73 -6.90
N SER A 83 8.39 -2.29 -5.98
CA SER A 83 8.14 -1.09 -5.17
C SER A 83 8.04 0.19 -6.01
N LYS A 84 8.87 0.33 -7.06
CA LYS A 84 8.77 1.47 -8.01
C LYS A 84 7.44 1.45 -8.75
N THR A 85 6.97 0.27 -9.15
CA THR A 85 5.64 0.09 -9.78
C THR A 85 4.51 0.52 -8.84
N ILE A 86 4.52 0.07 -7.58
CA ILE A 86 3.54 0.46 -6.56
C ILE A 86 3.57 1.98 -6.29
N GLN A 87 4.77 2.57 -6.23
CA GLN A 87 4.95 4.00 -6.05
C GLN A 87 4.30 4.78 -7.20
N MET A 88 4.53 4.38 -8.45
CA MET A 88 3.94 5.02 -9.62
C MET A 88 2.41 4.90 -9.63
N VAL A 89 1.87 3.71 -9.32
CA VAL A 89 0.43 3.55 -9.17
C VAL A 89 -0.10 4.49 -8.07
N SER A 90 0.56 4.59 -6.92
CA SER A 90 0.16 5.51 -5.84
C SER A 90 0.12 6.96 -6.30
N GLN A 91 1.15 7.41 -7.03
CA GLN A 91 1.23 8.76 -7.57
C GLN A 91 0.11 9.02 -8.60
N ASN A 92 -0.29 8.02 -9.39
CA ASN A 92 -1.42 8.15 -10.32
C ASN A 92 -2.74 8.45 -9.58
N PHE A 93 -2.99 7.78 -8.45
CA PHE A 93 -4.18 8.09 -7.62
C PHE A 93 -4.08 9.50 -7.00
N GLN A 94 -2.90 9.89 -6.53
CA GLN A 94 -2.67 11.22 -5.92
C GLN A 94 -2.83 12.37 -6.93
N THR A 95 -2.22 12.25 -8.11
CA THR A 95 -2.29 13.26 -9.17
C THR A 95 -3.71 13.46 -9.69
N ARG A 96 -4.56 12.44 -9.59
CA ARG A 96 -5.99 12.49 -9.91
C ARG A 96 -6.88 12.94 -8.73
N GLY A 97 -6.30 13.22 -7.57
CA GLY A 97 -7.03 13.65 -6.36
C GLY A 97 -7.90 12.57 -5.71
N VAL A 98 -7.64 11.29 -6.02
CA VAL A 98 -8.42 10.13 -5.56
C VAL A 98 -7.59 9.16 -4.70
N GLN A 99 -6.52 9.66 -4.07
CA GLN A 99 -5.65 8.89 -3.18
C GLN A 99 -6.41 8.21 -2.04
N ASN A 100 -7.54 8.77 -1.62
CA ASN A 100 -8.41 8.18 -0.62
C ASN A 100 -9.08 6.89 -1.10
N MET A 101 -9.11 6.57 -2.40
CA MET A 101 -9.64 5.32 -2.95
C MET A 101 -8.67 4.14 -2.87
N LEU A 102 -7.38 4.42 -2.71
CA LEU A 102 -6.32 3.41 -2.64
C LEU A 102 -5.97 3.11 -1.18
N VAL A 103 -5.87 1.82 -0.86
CA VAL A 103 -5.24 1.29 0.34
C VAL A 103 -4.04 0.47 -0.09
N LYS A 104 -2.95 0.59 0.66
CA LYS A 104 -1.77 -0.23 0.45
C LYS A 104 -1.39 -0.85 1.78
N ALA A 105 -1.07 -2.14 1.77
CA ALA A 105 -0.69 -2.85 2.97
C ALA A 105 0.36 -3.91 2.67
N ALA A 106 1.12 -4.29 3.70
CA ALA A 106 2.04 -5.42 3.63
C ALA A 106 1.88 -6.32 4.85
N TYR A 107 2.36 -7.56 4.74
CA TYR A 107 2.25 -8.55 5.83
C TYR A 107 3.06 -8.17 7.08
N THR A 108 4.30 -7.72 6.90
CA THR A 108 5.21 -7.38 8.00
C THR A 108 5.34 -5.87 8.19
N GLY A 109 5.70 -5.44 9.42
CA GLY A 109 5.95 -4.03 9.73
C GLY A 109 7.11 -3.42 8.92
N ILE A 110 8.12 -4.23 8.59
CA ILE A 110 9.26 -3.80 7.76
C ILE A 110 8.79 -3.54 6.33
N ALA A 111 8.04 -4.46 5.70
CA ALA A 111 7.50 -4.24 4.36
C ALA A 111 6.48 -3.09 4.33
N ALA A 112 5.66 -2.96 5.38
CA ALA A 112 4.71 -1.86 5.51
C ALA A 112 5.42 -0.51 5.62
N SER A 113 6.61 -0.44 6.23
CA SER A 113 7.37 0.81 6.38
C SER A 113 7.69 1.49 5.04
N THR A 114 7.80 0.70 3.97
CA THR A 114 8.07 1.14 2.60
C THR A 114 6.80 1.51 1.84
N ILE A 115 5.61 1.18 2.37
CA ILE A 115 4.31 1.32 1.70
C ILE A 115 3.28 1.90 2.67
N ASP A 116 3.30 3.22 2.84
CA ASP A 116 2.38 4.02 3.67
C ASP A 116 2.21 3.55 5.13
N ARG A 117 3.09 2.68 5.63
CA ARG A 117 3.17 2.22 7.03
C ARG A 117 1.95 1.45 7.53
N GLN A 118 1.11 0.93 6.65
CA GLN A 118 -0.05 0.13 7.04
C GLN A 118 0.25 -1.37 6.94
N THR A 119 0.13 -2.09 8.06
CA THR A 119 0.18 -3.56 8.05
C THR A 119 -1.19 -4.12 7.71
N LEU A 120 -1.23 -5.31 7.10
CA LEU A 120 -2.49 -6.03 6.86
C LEU A 120 -3.30 -6.24 8.14
N HIS A 121 -2.60 -6.48 9.25
CA HIS A 121 -3.20 -6.61 10.58
C HIS A 121 -3.94 -5.33 11.03
N TYR A 122 -3.39 -4.14 10.70
CA TYR A 122 -4.02 -2.87 11.00
C TYR A 122 -5.26 -2.62 10.13
N ILE A 123 -5.19 -2.87 8.83
CA ILE A 123 -6.29 -2.57 7.90
C ILE A 123 -7.46 -3.55 7.98
N ALA A 124 -7.20 -4.79 8.43
CA ALA A 124 -8.21 -5.82 8.57
C ALA A 124 -8.79 -5.90 10.01
N MET A 125 -8.14 -5.27 11.00
CA MET A 125 -8.48 -5.38 12.42
C MET A 125 -8.84 -6.83 12.85
N ILE A 126 -8.08 -7.80 12.35
CA ILE A 126 -8.34 -9.23 12.57
C ILE A 126 -8.20 -9.52 14.06
N PRO A 127 -9.22 -10.07 14.72
CA PRO A 127 -9.12 -10.43 16.13
C PRO A 127 -8.09 -11.54 16.30
N MET A 128 -7.02 -11.28 17.06
CA MET A 128 -5.89 -12.19 17.25
C MET A 128 -6.24 -13.56 17.86
N HIS A 129 -7.47 -13.76 18.33
CA HIS A 129 -7.91 -14.97 19.05
C HIS A 129 -9.22 -15.56 18.50
N GLY A 130 -9.56 -15.36 17.23
CA GLY A 130 -10.72 -16.03 16.59
C GLY A 130 -12.11 -15.67 17.15
N GLY A 131 -12.21 -14.60 17.94
CA GLY A 131 -13.48 -14.08 18.44
C GLY A 131 -14.24 -13.27 17.39
N LYS A 132 -15.57 -13.14 17.53
CA LYS A 132 -16.38 -12.25 16.69
C LYS A 132 -15.91 -10.80 16.85
N GLN A 133 -15.77 -10.06 15.73
CA GLN A 133 -15.45 -8.64 15.80
C GLN A 133 -16.53 -7.85 16.55
N SER A 134 -16.09 -6.95 17.44
CA SER A 134 -17.03 -6.09 18.17
C SER A 134 -17.77 -5.14 17.22
N ALA A 135 -18.98 -4.73 17.57
CA ALA A 135 -19.76 -3.75 16.80
C ALA A 135 -18.98 -2.43 16.58
N LYS A 136 -18.19 -2.00 17.57
CA LYS A 136 -17.31 -0.83 17.48
C LYS A 136 -16.18 -1.01 16.47
N THR A 137 -15.60 -2.21 16.40
CA THR A 137 -14.56 -2.55 15.41
C THR A 137 -15.15 -2.54 14.01
N ARG A 138 -16.33 -3.13 13.84
CA ARG A 138 -17.05 -3.14 12.56
C ARG A 138 -17.39 -1.74 12.06
N GLN A 139 -17.90 -0.87 12.92
CA GLN A 139 -18.18 0.53 12.56
C GLN A 139 -16.91 1.29 12.10
N LYS A 140 -15.76 1.04 12.75
CA LYS A 140 -14.48 1.62 12.34
C LYS A 140 -14.04 1.10 10.97
N LEU A 141 -14.19 -0.20 10.72
CA LEU A 141 -13.89 -0.81 9.43
C LEU A 141 -14.80 -0.26 8.32
N GLU A 142 -16.11 -0.21 8.57
CA GLU A 142 -17.07 0.39 7.63
C GLU A 142 -16.69 1.83 7.30
N THR A 143 -16.34 2.63 8.31
CA THR A 143 -15.89 4.02 8.11
C THR A 143 -14.60 4.10 7.29
N PHE A 144 -13.62 3.25 7.61
CA PHE A 144 -12.32 3.23 6.93
C PHE A 144 -12.44 2.80 5.47
N TRP A 145 -13.21 1.74 5.18
CA TRP A 145 -13.37 1.14 3.86
C TRP A 145 -14.39 1.89 2.98
N ARG A 146 -15.24 2.74 3.56
CA ARG A 146 -16.32 3.45 2.84
C ARG A 146 -15.89 4.15 1.55
N SER A 147 -14.71 4.77 1.57
CA SER A 147 -14.20 5.53 0.42
C SER A 147 -13.17 4.76 -0.40
N LYS A 148 -12.87 3.50 -0.05
CA LYS A 148 -11.81 2.69 -0.67
C LYS A 148 -12.40 1.84 -1.78
N GLN A 149 -11.65 1.67 -2.86
CA GLN A 149 -12.02 0.79 -3.98
C GLN A 149 -10.86 -0.08 -4.45
N TYR A 150 -9.62 0.31 -4.12
CA TYR A 150 -8.42 -0.41 -4.51
C TYR A 150 -7.62 -0.81 -3.27
N LEU A 151 -7.14 -2.05 -3.26
CA LEU A 151 -6.23 -2.57 -2.25
C LEU A 151 -5.01 -3.18 -2.94
N ILE A 152 -3.83 -2.63 -2.66
CA ILE A 152 -2.54 -3.23 -3.01
C ILE A 152 -2.02 -3.96 -1.79
N ILE A 153 -1.64 -5.22 -1.97
CA ILE A 153 -1.00 -6.03 -0.95
C ILE A 153 0.41 -6.38 -1.41
N ASP A 154 1.42 -5.82 -0.74
CA ASP A 154 2.82 -6.17 -0.98
C ASP A 154 3.24 -7.37 -0.14
N GLU A 155 4.23 -8.10 -0.63
CA GLU A 155 4.72 -9.35 -0.05
C GLU A 155 3.59 -10.38 0.19
N ILE A 156 2.69 -10.51 -0.81
CA ILE A 156 1.57 -11.46 -0.77
C ILE A 156 2.04 -12.91 -0.54
N SER A 157 3.27 -13.25 -0.97
CA SER A 157 3.89 -14.56 -0.77
C SER A 157 4.07 -14.91 0.71
N MET A 158 4.15 -13.92 1.60
CA MET A 158 4.28 -14.14 3.04
C MET A 158 2.93 -14.34 3.75
N ILE A 159 1.81 -14.24 3.02
CA ILE A 159 0.47 -14.34 3.58
C ILE A 159 -0.04 -15.77 3.44
N SER A 160 -0.40 -16.37 4.57
CA SER A 160 -1.05 -17.68 4.54
C SER A 160 -2.42 -17.62 3.83
N HIS A 161 -2.80 -18.71 3.18
CA HIS A 161 -4.13 -18.82 2.57
C HIS A 161 -5.29 -18.62 3.57
N THR A 162 -5.10 -19.02 4.84
CA THR A 162 -6.06 -18.78 5.93
C THR A 162 -6.20 -17.30 6.25
N PHE A 163 -5.09 -16.58 6.35
CA PHE A 163 -5.11 -15.13 6.59
C PHE A 163 -5.75 -14.38 5.42
N PHE A 164 -5.43 -14.78 4.19
CA PHE A 164 -6.03 -14.18 2.99
C PHE A 164 -7.55 -14.42 2.92
N ALA A 165 -8.02 -15.61 3.33
CA ALA A 165 -9.45 -15.89 3.45
C ALA A 165 -10.12 -15.01 4.52
N SER A 166 -9.53 -14.89 5.72
CA SER A 166 -10.04 -14.00 6.76
C SER A 166 -10.07 -12.53 6.33
N LEU A 167 -9.07 -12.07 5.59
CA LEU A 167 -9.06 -10.72 5.00
C LEU A 167 -10.25 -10.53 4.05
N SER A 168 -10.49 -11.50 3.17
CA SER A 168 -11.61 -11.48 2.23
C SER A 168 -12.96 -11.47 2.96
N GLU A 169 -13.12 -12.26 4.02
CA GLU A 169 -14.35 -12.29 4.82
C GLU A 169 -14.63 -11.01 5.58
N ILE A 170 -13.60 -10.27 5.98
CA ILE A 170 -13.79 -8.99 6.67
C ILE A 170 -14.15 -7.89 5.69
N ILE A 171 -13.51 -7.86 4.51
CA ILE A 171 -13.65 -6.77 3.55
C ILE A 171 -14.88 -6.97 2.66
N THR A 172 -15.17 -8.20 2.19
CA THR A 172 -16.26 -8.46 1.23
C THR A 172 -17.63 -8.00 1.74
N PRO A 173 -18.04 -8.27 2.99
CA PRO A 173 -19.33 -7.85 3.50
C PRO A 173 -19.51 -6.32 3.59
N LEU A 174 -18.41 -5.56 3.62
CA LEU A 174 -18.45 -4.10 3.63
C LEU A 174 -18.93 -3.53 2.30
N TYR A 175 -18.73 -4.27 1.21
CA TYR A 175 -19.16 -3.90 -0.14
C TYR A 175 -20.44 -4.63 -0.58
N TRP A 176 -20.81 -5.72 0.11
CA TRP A 176 -21.96 -6.55 -0.23
C TRP A 176 -22.64 -7.15 1.02
N GLN A 177 -23.93 -6.88 1.24
CA GLN A 177 -24.65 -7.46 2.39
C GLN A 177 -24.95 -8.95 2.15
N SER A 178 -24.21 -9.86 2.81
CA SER A 178 -24.49 -11.30 2.79
C SER A 178 -24.62 -11.89 4.19
N ASN A 179 -25.65 -12.72 4.38
CA ASN A 179 -25.90 -13.58 5.54
C ASN A 179 -24.81 -14.66 5.65
N MET A 180 -24.14 -14.76 6.80
CA MET A 180 -23.07 -15.73 7.06
C MET A 180 -23.56 -16.84 7.99
N GLU A 181 -23.80 -18.03 7.44
CA GLU A 181 -23.87 -19.26 8.22
C GLU A 181 -22.83 -20.28 7.71
N LYS A 182 -21.95 -20.64 8.64
CA LYS A 182 -21.11 -21.85 8.73
C LYS A 182 -19.69 -21.80 8.16
N ASP A 183 -18.75 -21.83 9.10
CA ASP A 183 -17.35 -22.16 8.91
C ASP A 183 -17.13 -23.67 8.79
N THR A 184 -16.60 -24.10 7.63
CA THR A 184 -15.33 -24.84 7.51
C THR A 184 -14.76 -24.70 6.07
N GLU A 185 -15.04 -23.56 5.42
CA GLU A 185 -14.71 -23.30 4.01
C GLU A 185 -13.46 -22.42 3.82
N LEU A 186 -12.88 -21.87 4.89
CA LEU A 186 -11.80 -20.89 4.86
C LEU A 186 -10.56 -21.33 4.07
N GLU A 187 -10.11 -22.57 4.22
CA GLU A 187 -8.92 -23.05 3.48
C GLU A 187 -9.19 -23.25 1.99
N MET A 188 -10.39 -23.75 1.66
CA MET A 188 -10.84 -23.89 0.27
C MET A 188 -11.14 -22.53 -0.35
N LEU A 189 -11.67 -21.58 0.41
CA LEU A 189 -11.96 -20.21 0.02
C LEU A 189 -10.65 -19.49 -0.28
N GLY A 190 -9.65 -19.56 0.62
CA GLY A 190 -8.32 -19.00 0.39
C GLY A 190 -7.68 -19.51 -0.90
N ARG A 191 -7.70 -20.84 -1.13
CA ARG A 191 -7.20 -21.44 -2.39
C ARG A 191 -8.02 -21.02 -3.61
N LYS A 192 -9.35 -20.93 -3.50
CA LYS A 192 -10.22 -20.46 -4.59
C LYS A 192 -9.97 -18.98 -4.90
N LEU A 193 -9.74 -18.14 -3.89
CA LEU A 193 -9.40 -16.72 -4.04
C LEU A 193 -8.05 -16.54 -4.73
N TYR A 194 -7.04 -17.34 -4.40
CA TYR A 194 -5.77 -17.33 -5.14
C TYR A 194 -5.94 -17.75 -6.62
N LYS A 195 -6.91 -18.61 -6.93
CA LYS A 195 -7.25 -18.99 -8.33
C LYS A 195 -8.09 -17.94 -9.07
N GLN A 196 -8.59 -16.94 -8.37
CA GLN A 196 -9.40 -15.87 -8.96
C GLN A 196 -8.54 -14.75 -9.56
N PHE A 197 -7.23 -14.69 -9.29
CA PHE A 197 -6.32 -13.79 -9.98
C PHE A 197 -6.21 -14.22 -11.45
N ASP A 198 -6.79 -13.41 -12.33
CA ASP A 198 -6.89 -13.64 -13.77
C ASP A 198 -5.93 -12.75 -14.57
N VAL A 199 -5.39 -11.70 -13.94
CA VAL A 199 -4.40 -10.80 -14.54
C VAL A 199 -3.03 -11.02 -13.90
N VAL A 200 -2.06 -11.52 -14.67
CA VAL A 200 -0.68 -11.72 -14.24
C VAL A 200 0.26 -10.84 -15.05
N VAL A 201 1.00 -9.94 -14.40
CA VAL A 201 2.06 -9.14 -15.03
C VAL A 201 3.39 -9.43 -14.37
N GLN A 202 4.20 -10.25 -15.03
CA GLN A 202 5.51 -10.62 -14.53
C GLN A 202 6.54 -9.53 -14.80
N LEU A 203 7.18 -9.03 -13.74
CA LEU A 203 8.36 -8.18 -13.83
C LEU A 203 9.60 -9.06 -13.91
N LYS A 204 10.37 -8.89 -14.98
CA LYS A 204 11.55 -9.73 -15.29
C LYS A 204 12.84 -8.92 -15.33
N THR A 205 12.74 -7.62 -15.54
CA THR A 205 13.93 -6.79 -15.76
C THR A 205 14.60 -6.47 -14.44
N GLN A 206 15.79 -7.03 -14.20
CA GLN A 206 16.53 -6.77 -12.97
C GLN A 206 17.14 -5.36 -12.97
N VAL A 207 16.86 -4.60 -11.91
CA VAL A 207 17.35 -3.22 -11.75
C VAL A 207 18.35 -3.07 -10.60
N ARG A 208 18.37 -3.98 -9.63
CA ARG A 208 19.28 -3.90 -8.47
C ARG A 208 20.64 -4.56 -8.69
N VAL A 209 20.67 -5.67 -9.43
CA VAL A 209 21.88 -6.47 -9.70
C VAL A 209 22.03 -6.58 -11.20
N THR A 210 23.08 -5.98 -11.77
CA THR A 210 23.34 -6.00 -13.22
C THR A 210 24.53 -6.86 -13.61
N ASP A 211 25.22 -7.42 -12.62
CA ASP A 211 26.39 -8.27 -12.82
C ASP A 211 25.97 -9.66 -13.34
N PRO A 212 26.49 -10.13 -14.49
CA PRO A 212 26.09 -11.39 -15.10
C PRO A 212 26.34 -12.63 -14.24
N ASP A 213 27.48 -12.68 -13.54
CA ASP A 213 27.87 -13.84 -12.72
C ASP A 213 26.96 -13.95 -11.49
N TRP A 214 26.62 -12.81 -10.88
CA TRP A 214 25.63 -12.77 -9.79
C TRP A 214 24.22 -13.11 -10.27
N MET A 215 23.85 -12.71 -11.49
CA MET A 215 22.53 -13.05 -12.05
C MET A 215 22.40 -14.56 -12.31
N GLU A 216 23.44 -15.19 -12.86
CA GLU A 216 23.47 -16.64 -13.04
C GLU A 216 23.36 -17.38 -11.71
N LEU A 217 24.09 -16.94 -10.68
CA LEU A 217 23.99 -17.50 -9.33
C LEU A 217 22.57 -17.36 -8.76
N LEU A 218 21.97 -16.17 -8.86
CA LEU A 218 20.62 -15.91 -8.34
C LEU A 218 19.56 -16.77 -9.04
N GLN A 219 19.66 -16.94 -10.36
CA GLN A 219 18.75 -17.80 -11.10
C GLN A 219 18.88 -19.25 -10.67
N HIS A 220 20.10 -19.77 -10.48
CA HIS A 220 20.33 -21.13 -10.02
C HIS A 220 19.82 -21.34 -8.58
N VAL A 221 20.06 -20.40 -7.66
CA VAL A 221 19.59 -20.52 -6.27
C VAL A 221 18.06 -20.48 -6.17
N GLN A 222 17.38 -19.74 -7.05
CA GLN A 222 15.92 -19.66 -7.06
C GLN A 222 15.23 -20.90 -7.66
N HIS A 223 15.90 -21.63 -8.55
CA HIS A 223 15.35 -22.80 -9.25
C HIS A 223 16.03 -24.12 -8.88
N GLY A 224 16.88 -24.11 -7.85
CA GLY A 224 17.66 -25.25 -7.36
C GLY A 224 16.82 -26.42 -6.86
#